data_AF-A0A3M2DVZ9-F1
#
_entry.id   AF-A0A3M2DVZ9-F1
#
_cell.length_a   1.000
_cell.length_b   1.000
_cell.length_c   1.000
_cell.angle_alpha   90.00
_cell.angle_beta   90.00
_cell.angle_gamma   90.00
#
_symmetry.space_group_name_H-M   'P 1'
#
loop_
_entity.id
_entity.type
_entity.pdbx_description
1 polymer ?
#
loop_
_entity_poly.entity_id
_entity_poly.type
_entity_poly.pdbx_seq_one_letter_code
_entity_poly.pdbx_strand_id
1 'polypeptide(L)'
;MAAVACVAVACGGGSKTDTTVPDTPAPQGPLPQDIAHEFAPRDYQGVRFTPEALGWPGVPRIKVKGKPKLAKLRGAIARQRKKGKLDTSDVHTLVNLLVDQAAARQKAGDDAGAAQLRTEARDLLGELIAQNGDNAQELTLKRFAAIQFALDEKAGADAFQKVLDKFPESGDATEYRTWIAYARLRAWDNPGAAAAVEGWTADAVASHAAYVLAWVRFRQRDYPAATAAIAKAAETWEGSGKPALLRDAKLILARAGAPVDQALGVVRTILPPDKPVLVALHSYELHQGYVYAGYYERASEVLDQIFDGATPADKVTFRLNQADYLLRLGKPAASADKIRESLELCKAAGEACKPELANALAERTLLMARVYHNAYATSFDERYLKAAKVLYELYLAIEPARPDKQEVTGNYDALKQTEARGDSTMGKHAKDVMNVVITAHGEVMQACYEGVLQWEPQLRGEVKVTIDVAQDGSVSAVATEPAAGKDGLAAVAACLVERIKPWAFPARTVPGLTRLVVPVRYAPKDEASPPDAGDAGAADRGTGGETAGGQAGGSGDAKSGGAQANP
;
A
#
# COMPACT_ATOMS: atom_id res chain seq x y z
N MET A 1 -41.47 -22.24 27.47
CA MET A 1 -40.77 -22.81 28.64
C MET A 1 -39.33 -23.06 28.23
N ALA A 2 -38.45 -22.09 28.48
CA ALA A 2 -37.02 -22.19 28.24
C ALA A 2 -36.33 -21.52 29.43
N ALA A 3 -35.48 -22.28 30.11
CA ALA A 3 -34.87 -21.91 31.38
C ALA A 3 -33.79 -20.84 31.17
N VAL A 4 -33.95 -19.72 31.88
CA VAL A 4 -32.95 -18.65 32.00
C VAL A 4 -32.01 -19.06 33.13
N ALA A 5 -30.74 -19.33 32.79
CA ALA A 5 -29.69 -19.55 33.77
C ALA A 5 -29.15 -18.19 34.25
N CYS A 6 -29.54 -17.79 35.46
CA CYS A 6 -28.92 -16.69 36.20
C CYS A 6 -27.54 -17.12 36.69
N VAL A 7 -26.47 -16.47 36.21
CA VAL A 7 -25.15 -16.56 36.82
C VAL A 7 -25.10 -15.57 37.98
N ALA A 8 -25.02 -16.09 39.20
CA ALA A 8 -24.81 -15.32 40.41
C ALA A 8 -23.37 -14.81 40.47
N VAL A 9 -23.20 -13.48 40.54
CA VAL A 9 -21.92 -12.84 40.84
C VAL A 9 -21.70 -12.93 42.35
N ALA A 10 -20.74 -13.75 42.76
CA ALA A 10 -20.31 -13.87 44.15
C ALA A 10 -19.43 -12.68 44.53
N CYS A 11 -19.92 -11.84 45.44
CA CYS A 11 -19.10 -10.90 46.20
C CYS A 11 -18.40 -11.66 47.34
N GLY A 12 -17.07 -11.70 47.35
CA GLY A 12 -16.33 -12.19 48.52
C GLY A 12 -14.83 -12.37 48.29
N GLY A 13 -14.02 -11.68 49.10
CA GLY A 13 -12.60 -12.01 49.31
C GLY A 13 -11.65 -10.84 49.10
N GLY A 14 -11.53 -9.95 50.08
CA GLY A 14 -10.46 -8.96 50.14
C GLY A 14 -9.11 -9.63 50.43
N SER A 15 -8.35 -9.95 49.37
CA SER A 15 -6.93 -10.25 49.47
C SER A 15 -6.14 -8.95 49.43
N LYS A 16 -5.44 -8.62 50.52
CA LYS A 16 -4.39 -7.60 50.52
C LYS A 16 -3.25 -8.11 49.64
N THR A 17 -3.22 -7.67 48.38
CA THR A 17 -2.03 -7.80 47.55
C THR A 17 -0.99 -6.80 48.04
N ASP A 18 0.09 -7.29 48.62
CA ASP A 18 1.33 -6.53 48.82
C ASP A 18 1.86 -6.11 47.45
N THR A 19 1.51 -4.91 47.01
CA THR A 19 2.14 -4.22 45.89
C THR A 19 3.49 -3.67 46.35
N THR A 20 4.48 -4.55 46.56
CA THR A 20 5.87 -4.16 46.37
C THR A 20 6.05 -3.92 44.88
N VAL A 21 5.91 -2.66 44.46
CA VAL A 21 6.37 -2.21 43.15
C VAL A 21 7.85 -2.55 43.09
N PRO A 22 8.33 -3.41 42.17
CA PRO A 22 9.75 -3.64 42.03
C PRO A 22 10.40 -2.29 41.75
N ASP A 23 11.36 -1.90 42.60
CA ASP A 23 12.16 -0.70 42.41
C ASP A 23 12.75 -0.73 41.00
N THR A 24 12.19 0.08 40.10
CA THR A 24 12.77 0.30 38.78
C THR A 24 14.17 0.87 39.03
N PRO A 25 15.25 0.17 38.67
CA PRO A 25 16.59 0.66 38.92
C PRO A 25 16.74 2.04 38.29
N ALA A 26 17.35 2.98 39.03
CA ALA A 26 17.60 4.32 38.54
C ALA A 26 18.31 4.28 37.18
N PRO A 27 17.94 5.14 36.22
CA PRO A 27 18.54 5.15 34.89
C PRO A 27 20.06 5.30 35.01
N GLN A 28 20.81 4.31 34.49
CA GLN A 28 22.26 4.39 34.44
C GLN A 28 22.66 5.59 33.58
N GLY A 29 23.56 6.43 34.09
CA GLY A 29 24.13 7.53 33.32
C GLY A 29 24.88 7.03 32.08
N PRO A 30 25.17 7.91 31.11
CA PRO A 30 25.83 7.51 29.86
C PRO A 30 27.19 6.86 30.16
N LEU A 31 27.44 5.71 29.52
CA LEU A 31 28.73 5.05 29.61
C LEU A 31 29.74 5.74 28.67
N PRO A 32 31.05 5.74 28.98
CA PRO A 32 32.08 6.27 28.07
C PRO A 32 32.07 5.64 26.67
N GLN A 33 31.48 4.44 26.54
CA GLN A 33 31.37 3.67 25.31
C GLN A 33 30.05 3.91 24.56
N ASP A 34 29.19 4.81 25.05
CA ASP A 34 27.98 5.19 24.32
C ASP A 34 28.34 5.97 23.06
N ILE A 35 27.72 5.59 21.93
CA ILE A 35 28.01 6.18 20.62
C ILE A 35 26.75 6.89 20.13
N ALA A 36 26.90 8.10 19.60
CA ALA A 36 25.81 8.82 18.94
C ALA A 36 26.13 9.06 17.47
N HIS A 37 25.18 8.75 16.58
CA HIS A 37 25.25 9.02 15.15
C HIS A 37 24.09 9.90 14.72
N GLU A 38 24.39 11.00 14.05
CA GLU A 38 23.38 11.83 13.38
C GLU A 38 23.47 11.63 11.86
N PHE A 39 22.34 11.35 11.24
CA PHE A 39 22.24 11.09 9.80
C PHE A 39 21.74 12.33 9.05
N ALA A 40 22.04 12.39 7.76
CA ALA A 40 21.46 13.40 6.89
C ALA A 40 19.93 13.21 6.83
N PRO A 41 19.16 14.31 6.65
CA PRO A 41 17.72 14.23 6.44
C PRO A 41 17.37 13.32 5.26
N ARG A 42 16.28 12.56 5.41
CA ARG A 42 15.72 11.71 4.36
C ARG A 42 14.39 12.29 3.91
N ASP A 43 14.22 12.47 2.61
CA ASP A 43 12.98 12.99 2.04
C ASP A 43 12.11 11.84 1.52
N TYR A 44 10.83 11.84 1.90
CA TYR A 44 9.82 10.92 1.38
C TYR A 44 8.63 11.68 0.81
N GLN A 45 8.24 11.30 -0.40
CA GLN A 45 7.01 11.77 -1.03
C GLN A 45 5.93 10.71 -0.88
N GLY A 46 4.81 11.09 -0.27
CA GLY A 46 3.70 10.18 -0.03
C GLY A 46 2.67 10.20 -1.15
N VAL A 47 2.15 9.04 -1.49
CA VAL A 47 1.06 8.90 -2.47
C VAL A 47 -0.30 8.94 -1.77
N ARG A 48 -1.20 9.70 -2.38
CA ARG A 48 -2.62 9.74 -2.02
C ARG A 48 -3.38 8.71 -2.83
N PHE A 49 -4.19 7.89 -2.16
CA PHE A 49 -4.98 6.84 -2.78
C PHE A 49 -6.47 7.20 -2.79
N THR A 50 -7.12 6.96 -3.93
CA THR A 50 -8.55 7.22 -4.13
C THR A 50 -9.28 5.92 -4.45
N PRO A 51 -10.52 5.78 -3.96
CA PRO A 51 -11.37 4.66 -4.34
C PRO A 51 -11.79 4.79 -5.81
N GLU A 52 -11.77 3.70 -6.58
CA GLU A 52 -12.19 3.74 -8.00
C GLU A 52 -13.08 2.57 -8.44
N ALA A 53 -13.35 1.59 -7.56
CA ALA A 53 -14.17 0.43 -7.92
C ALA A 53 -15.62 0.80 -8.27
N LEU A 54 -16.16 1.85 -7.65
CA LEU A 54 -17.51 2.33 -7.96
C LEU A 54 -17.47 3.26 -9.17
N GLY A 55 -18.32 2.95 -10.15
CA GLY A 55 -18.63 3.85 -11.23
C GLY A 55 -19.57 4.97 -10.77
N TRP A 56 -20.59 5.22 -11.58
CA TRP A 56 -21.66 6.15 -11.29
C TRP A 56 -22.91 5.37 -10.85
N PRO A 57 -23.75 5.95 -9.98
CA PRO A 57 -25.01 5.33 -9.58
C PRO A 57 -25.88 5.02 -10.80
N GLY A 58 -26.42 3.82 -10.85
CA GLY A 58 -27.36 3.44 -11.90
C GLY A 58 -28.62 4.31 -11.83
N VAL A 59 -29.06 4.86 -12.98
CA VAL A 59 -30.31 5.62 -13.05
C VAL A 59 -31.50 4.64 -13.05
N PRO A 60 -32.38 4.68 -12.04
CA PRO A 60 -33.55 3.79 -11.98
C PRO A 60 -34.41 3.90 -13.24
N ARG A 61 -34.80 2.74 -13.78
CA ARG A 61 -35.61 2.65 -14.99
C ARG A 61 -37.07 2.46 -14.65
N ILE A 62 -37.94 3.23 -15.30
CA ILE A 62 -39.37 2.93 -15.33
C ILE A 62 -39.70 1.97 -16.46
N LYS A 63 -40.69 1.09 -16.26
CA LYS A 63 -41.23 0.24 -17.32
C LYS A 63 -42.00 1.12 -18.31
N VAL A 64 -41.55 1.15 -19.56
CA VAL A 64 -42.19 1.91 -20.63
C VAL A 64 -42.97 0.94 -21.52
N LYS A 65 -44.24 1.24 -21.80
CA LYS A 65 -45.02 0.49 -22.79
C LYS A 65 -44.59 0.93 -24.20
N GLY A 66 -44.04 0.00 -24.97
CA GLY A 66 -43.59 0.22 -26.35
C GLY A 66 -42.19 0.86 -26.45
N LYS A 67 -41.79 1.21 -27.67
CA LYS A 67 -40.48 1.82 -28.00
C LYS A 67 -40.69 3.25 -28.53
N PRO A 68 -40.96 4.24 -27.65
CA PRO A 68 -41.19 5.59 -28.10
C PRO A 68 -39.94 6.17 -28.77
N LYS A 69 -40.12 6.93 -29.84
CA LYS A 69 -39.01 7.60 -30.54
C LYS A 69 -38.59 8.85 -29.75
N LEU A 70 -37.29 9.05 -29.56
CA LEU A 70 -36.72 10.20 -28.84
C LEU A 70 -37.27 11.55 -29.33
N ALA A 71 -37.29 11.75 -30.65
CA ALA A 71 -37.81 12.98 -31.27
C ALA A 71 -39.29 13.24 -30.96
N LYS A 72 -40.11 12.18 -30.89
CA LYS A 72 -41.55 12.29 -30.57
C LYS A 72 -41.74 12.75 -29.13
N LEU A 73 -40.98 12.20 -28.18
CA LEU A 73 -41.04 12.59 -26.77
C LEU A 73 -40.52 14.01 -26.55
N ARG A 74 -39.38 14.38 -27.14
CA ARG A 74 -38.89 15.78 -27.11
C ARG A 74 -39.97 16.76 -27.60
N GLY A 75 -40.65 16.44 -28.70
CA GLY A 75 -41.75 17.25 -29.22
C GLY A 75 -42.97 17.29 -28.29
N ALA A 76 -43.29 16.20 -27.58
CA ALA A 76 -44.37 16.16 -26.59
C ALA A 76 -44.05 17.03 -25.37
N ILE A 77 -42.85 16.89 -24.81
CA ILE A 77 -42.36 17.71 -23.69
C ILE A 77 -42.33 19.19 -24.05
N ALA A 78 -41.85 19.55 -25.25
CA ALA A 78 -41.87 20.94 -25.70
C ALA A 78 -43.28 21.55 -25.74
N ARG A 79 -44.29 20.76 -26.12
CA ARG A 79 -45.70 21.19 -26.05
C ARG A 79 -46.22 21.29 -24.62
N GLN A 80 -45.80 20.41 -23.73
CA GLN A 80 -46.15 20.45 -22.30
C GLN A 80 -45.54 21.66 -21.60
N ARG A 81 -44.28 22.01 -21.88
CA ARG A 81 -43.64 23.24 -21.39
C ARG A 81 -44.45 24.49 -21.76
N LYS A 82 -44.92 24.58 -23.00
CA LYS A 82 -45.81 25.69 -23.44
C LYS A 82 -47.13 25.77 -22.67
N LYS A 83 -47.60 24.66 -22.11
CA LYS A 83 -48.80 24.59 -21.28
C LYS A 83 -48.51 24.82 -19.79
N GLY A 84 -47.25 25.01 -19.40
CA GLY A 84 -46.84 25.20 -18.00
C GLY A 84 -46.97 23.96 -17.12
N LYS A 85 -47.12 22.77 -17.71
CA LYS A 85 -47.28 21.51 -16.95
C LYS A 85 -46.62 20.35 -17.69
N LEU A 86 -45.54 19.83 -17.11
CA LEU A 86 -44.86 18.61 -17.52
C LEU A 86 -45.59 17.37 -16.98
N ASP A 87 -45.75 16.38 -17.85
CA ASP A 87 -46.21 15.06 -17.47
C ASP A 87 -45.04 14.24 -16.91
N THR A 88 -45.22 13.71 -15.71
CA THR A 88 -44.17 12.97 -14.99
C THR A 88 -43.75 11.69 -15.73
N SER A 89 -44.71 10.98 -16.33
CA SER A 89 -44.44 9.74 -17.06
C SER A 89 -43.66 10.00 -18.36
N ASP A 90 -44.04 11.04 -19.12
CA ASP A 90 -43.34 11.42 -20.34
C ASP A 90 -41.91 11.89 -20.05
N VAL A 91 -41.70 12.70 -19.00
CA VAL A 91 -40.36 13.12 -18.57
C VAL A 91 -39.51 11.90 -18.20
N HIS A 92 -40.03 11.01 -17.36
CA HIS A 92 -39.31 9.80 -16.97
C HIS A 92 -39.00 8.84 -18.14
N THR A 93 -39.88 8.80 -19.14
CA THR A 93 -39.67 8.02 -20.35
C THR A 93 -38.58 8.65 -21.22
N LEU A 94 -38.60 9.96 -21.40
CA LEU A 94 -37.57 10.69 -22.14
C LEU A 94 -36.20 10.53 -21.47
N VAL A 95 -36.13 10.67 -20.14
CA VAL A 95 -34.89 10.48 -19.38
C VAL A 95 -34.32 9.07 -19.56
N ASN A 96 -35.15 8.01 -19.61
CA ASN A 96 -34.65 6.66 -19.92
C ASN A 96 -33.88 6.65 -21.25
N LEU A 97 -34.50 7.18 -22.31
CA LEU A 97 -33.90 7.20 -23.64
C LEU A 97 -32.62 8.04 -23.71
N LEU A 98 -32.60 9.20 -23.03
CA LEU A 98 -31.43 10.06 -22.96
C LEU A 98 -30.26 9.36 -22.28
N VAL A 99 -30.49 8.67 -21.16
CA VAL A 99 -29.44 7.92 -20.44
C VAL A 99 -28.95 6.72 -21.25
N ASP A 100 -29.83 5.99 -21.94
CA ASP A 100 -29.43 4.88 -22.82
C ASP A 100 -28.55 5.38 -23.97
N GLN A 101 -28.95 6.48 -24.60
CA GLN A 101 -28.18 7.07 -25.70
C GLN A 101 -26.86 7.67 -25.20
N ALA A 102 -26.84 8.24 -23.99
CA ALA A 102 -25.59 8.71 -23.37
C ALA A 102 -24.61 7.56 -23.12
N ALA A 103 -25.09 6.44 -22.58
CA ALA A 103 -24.26 5.24 -22.38
C ALA A 103 -23.74 4.68 -23.71
N ALA A 104 -24.58 4.66 -24.76
CA ALA A 104 -24.15 4.23 -26.09
C ALA A 104 -23.08 5.15 -26.70
N ARG A 105 -23.22 6.48 -26.53
CA ARG A 105 -22.22 7.46 -26.99
C ARG A 105 -20.90 7.35 -26.24
N GLN A 106 -20.94 7.21 -24.93
CA GLN A 106 -19.74 6.98 -24.12
C GLN A 106 -19.01 5.71 -24.55
N LYS A 107 -19.74 4.61 -24.79
CA LYS A 107 -19.15 3.37 -25.31
C LYS A 107 -18.51 3.57 -26.69
N ALA A 108 -18.97 4.53 -27.48
CA ALA A 108 -18.41 4.90 -28.77
C ALA A 108 -17.29 5.96 -28.68
N GLY A 109 -16.87 6.37 -27.47
CA GLY A 109 -15.86 7.40 -27.24
C GLY A 109 -16.35 8.85 -27.43
N ASP A 110 -17.66 9.07 -27.57
CA ASP A 110 -18.27 10.41 -27.65
C ASP A 110 -18.70 10.89 -26.25
N ASP A 111 -17.71 11.20 -25.41
CA ASP A 111 -17.94 11.65 -24.03
C ASP A 111 -18.67 12.99 -23.96
N ALA A 112 -18.36 13.91 -24.88
CA ALA A 112 -19.01 15.21 -24.96
C ALA A 112 -20.50 15.07 -25.29
N GLY A 113 -20.84 14.25 -26.28
CA GLY A 113 -22.23 13.95 -26.62
C GLY A 113 -22.97 13.19 -25.53
N ALA A 114 -22.30 12.28 -24.82
CA ALA A 114 -22.86 11.62 -23.65
C ALA A 114 -23.16 12.62 -22.52
N ALA A 115 -22.24 13.53 -22.22
CA ALA A 115 -22.43 14.60 -21.23
C ALA A 115 -23.60 15.53 -21.62
N GLN A 116 -23.72 15.91 -22.90
CA GLN A 116 -24.84 16.74 -23.36
C GLN A 116 -26.21 16.08 -23.10
N LEU A 117 -26.34 14.77 -23.38
CA LEU A 117 -27.57 14.03 -23.15
C LEU A 117 -27.90 13.90 -21.65
N ARG A 118 -26.88 13.73 -20.80
CA ARG A 118 -27.05 13.74 -19.34
C ARG A 118 -27.49 15.11 -18.84
N THR A 119 -26.91 16.19 -19.36
CA THR A 119 -27.32 17.58 -19.06
C THR A 119 -28.78 17.81 -19.41
N GLU A 120 -29.22 17.40 -20.60
CA GLU A 120 -30.64 17.49 -20.99
C GLU A 120 -31.54 16.69 -20.03
N ALA A 121 -31.13 15.48 -19.65
CA ALA A 121 -31.88 14.64 -18.72
C ALA A 121 -31.96 15.26 -17.31
N ARG A 122 -30.86 15.84 -16.82
CA ARG A 122 -30.80 16.59 -15.56
C ARG A 122 -31.76 17.77 -15.58
N ASP A 123 -31.73 18.59 -16.64
CA ASP A 123 -32.54 19.81 -16.74
C ASP A 123 -34.04 19.49 -16.74
N LEU A 124 -34.45 18.44 -17.46
CA LEU A 124 -35.83 17.96 -17.46
C LEU A 124 -36.32 17.51 -16.07
N LEU A 125 -35.47 16.81 -15.33
CA LEU A 125 -35.79 16.40 -13.96
C LEU A 125 -35.80 17.59 -13.00
N GLY A 126 -34.89 18.55 -13.17
CA GLY A 126 -34.85 19.79 -12.40
C GLY A 126 -36.12 20.63 -12.58
N GLU A 127 -36.61 20.78 -13.82
CA GLU A 127 -37.90 21.42 -14.10
C GLU A 127 -39.07 20.69 -13.44
N LEU A 128 -39.07 19.35 -13.50
CA LEU A 128 -40.12 18.54 -12.87
C LEU A 128 -40.08 18.63 -11.34
N ILE A 129 -38.89 18.70 -10.73
CA ILE A 129 -38.72 18.93 -9.29
C ILE A 129 -39.24 20.31 -8.93
N ALA A 130 -38.85 21.36 -9.67
CA ALA A 130 -39.32 22.73 -9.44
C ALA A 130 -40.86 22.85 -9.57
N GLN A 131 -41.45 22.17 -10.55
CA GLN A 131 -42.91 22.13 -10.72
C GLN A 131 -43.63 21.50 -9.53
N ASN A 132 -43.05 20.44 -8.93
CA ASN A 132 -43.71 19.68 -7.87
C ASN A 132 -43.35 20.17 -6.46
N GLY A 133 -42.25 20.92 -6.29
CA GLY A 133 -41.77 21.43 -5.00
C GLY A 133 -41.64 20.32 -3.96
N ASP A 134 -42.24 20.53 -2.79
CA ASP A 134 -42.27 19.57 -1.69
C ASP A 134 -43.00 18.27 -2.03
N ASN A 135 -43.76 18.22 -3.14
CA ASN A 135 -44.42 17.00 -3.61
C ASN A 135 -43.59 16.22 -4.66
N ALA A 136 -42.36 16.64 -4.96
CA ALA A 136 -41.48 15.88 -5.85
C ALA A 136 -41.26 14.45 -5.34
N GLN A 137 -41.53 13.45 -6.20
CA GLN A 137 -41.43 12.03 -5.86
C GLN A 137 -39.99 11.60 -5.61
N GLU A 138 -39.80 10.62 -4.72
CA GLU A 138 -38.48 10.05 -4.42
C GLU A 138 -37.78 9.56 -5.70
N LEU A 139 -38.50 8.85 -6.58
CA LEU A 139 -37.95 8.38 -7.85
C LEU A 139 -37.41 9.52 -8.72
N THR A 140 -38.09 10.67 -8.76
CA THR A 140 -37.62 11.84 -9.51
C THR A 140 -36.33 12.40 -8.94
N LEU A 141 -36.26 12.54 -7.62
CA LEU A 141 -35.07 13.05 -6.92
C LEU A 141 -33.90 12.07 -7.03
N LYS A 142 -34.13 10.76 -6.87
CA LYS A 142 -33.12 9.71 -7.06
C LYS A 142 -32.53 9.73 -8.47
N ARG A 143 -33.37 9.82 -9.50
CA ARG A 143 -32.91 9.90 -10.90
C ARG A 143 -32.12 11.18 -11.16
N PHE A 144 -32.56 12.30 -10.59
CA PHE A 144 -31.85 13.58 -10.68
C PHE A 144 -30.48 13.48 -10.03
N ALA A 145 -30.39 12.95 -8.81
CA ALA A 145 -29.13 12.76 -8.08
C ALA A 145 -28.16 11.85 -8.84
N ALA A 146 -28.62 10.73 -9.38
CA ALA A 146 -27.76 9.82 -10.15
C ALA A 146 -27.19 10.45 -11.42
N ILE A 147 -28.00 11.23 -12.15
CA ILE A 147 -27.53 11.95 -13.34
C ILE A 147 -26.59 13.09 -12.96
N GLN A 148 -26.88 13.81 -11.88
CA GLN A 148 -25.99 14.85 -11.36
C GLN A 148 -24.65 14.26 -10.98
N PHE A 149 -24.62 13.12 -10.29
CA PHE A 149 -23.38 12.44 -9.92
C PHE A 149 -22.50 12.11 -11.14
N ALA A 150 -23.13 11.73 -12.25
CA ALA A 150 -22.45 11.42 -13.50
C ALA A 150 -21.83 12.65 -14.18
N LEU A 151 -22.29 13.85 -13.85
CA LEU A 151 -21.83 15.12 -14.40
C LEU A 151 -20.84 15.81 -13.45
N ASP A 152 -21.13 15.76 -12.16
CA ASP A 152 -20.39 16.36 -11.05
C ASP A 152 -20.71 15.56 -9.77
N GLU A 153 -19.72 14.82 -9.26
CA GLU A 153 -19.90 13.94 -8.11
C GLU A 153 -20.31 14.69 -6.84
N LYS A 154 -19.80 15.91 -6.64
CA LYS A 154 -20.15 16.74 -5.49
C LYS A 154 -21.61 17.17 -5.58
N ALA A 155 -22.04 17.69 -6.74
CA ALA A 155 -23.43 18.05 -6.97
C ALA A 155 -24.38 16.84 -6.86
N GLY A 156 -23.92 15.66 -7.29
CA GLY A 156 -24.63 14.40 -7.13
C GLY A 156 -24.80 13.99 -5.66
N ALA A 157 -23.74 14.09 -4.85
CA ALA A 157 -23.79 13.81 -3.42
C ALA A 157 -24.77 14.75 -2.70
N ASP A 158 -24.71 16.05 -2.99
CA ASP A 158 -25.65 17.04 -2.44
C ASP A 158 -27.11 16.72 -2.85
N ALA A 159 -27.32 16.24 -4.07
CA ALA A 159 -28.64 15.81 -4.54
C ALA A 159 -29.12 14.53 -3.84
N PHE A 160 -28.25 13.55 -3.56
CA PHE A 160 -28.61 12.39 -2.74
C PHE A 160 -28.92 12.76 -1.29
N GLN A 161 -28.20 13.72 -0.71
CA GLN A 161 -28.49 14.21 0.63
C GLN A 161 -29.92 14.78 0.69
N LYS A 162 -30.34 15.56 -0.32
CA LYS A 162 -31.73 16.05 -0.42
C LYS A 162 -32.77 14.93 -0.53
N VAL A 163 -32.42 13.80 -1.16
CA VAL A 163 -33.30 12.62 -1.19
C VAL A 163 -33.44 12.06 0.24
N LEU A 164 -32.34 11.90 0.96
CA LEU A 164 -32.34 11.39 2.34
C LEU A 164 -33.07 12.31 3.32
N ASP A 165 -32.87 13.62 3.22
CA ASP A 165 -33.52 14.60 4.10
C ASP A 165 -35.04 14.55 3.95
N LYS A 166 -35.52 14.30 2.71
CA LYS A 166 -36.94 14.23 2.38
C LYS A 166 -37.56 12.85 2.62
N PHE A 167 -36.78 11.78 2.41
CA PHE A 167 -37.23 10.38 2.52
C PHE A 167 -36.27 9.58 3.42
N PRO A 168 -36.18 9.89 4.72
CA PRO A 168 -35.21 9.26 5.63
C PRO A 168 -35.49 7.77 5.85
N GLU A 169 -36.74 7.33 5.68
CA GLU A 169 -37.18 5.94 5.81
C GLU A 169 -37.14 5.15 4.48
N SER A 170 -36.52 5.72 3.45
CA SER A 170 -36.37 5.02 2.16
C SER A 170 -35.66 3.68 2.33
N GLY A 171 -36.17 2.64 1.68
CA GLY A 171 -35.48 1.35 1.58
C GLY A 171 -34.12 1.43 0.86
N ASP A 172 -33.86 2.51 0.13
CA ASP A 172 -32.60 2.79 -0.57
C ASP A 172 -31.68 3.73 0.23
N ALA A 173 -32.01 4.09 1.48
CA ALA A 173 -31.24 5.08 2.25
C ALA A 173 -29.74 4.73 2.40
N THR A 174 -29.42 3.45 2.61
CA THR A 174 -28.02 2.96 2.66
C THR A 174 -27.29 3.16 1.34
N GLU A 175 -27.96 2.96 0.21
CA GLU A 175 -27.38 3.19 -1.12
C GLU A 175 -27.11 4.69 -1.34
N TYR A 176 -28.04 5.57 -0.96
CA TYR A 176 -27.82 7.02 -1.05
C TYR A 176 -26.62 7.47 -0.21
N ARG A 177 -26.52 6.99 1.04
CA ARG A 177 -25.37 7.26 1.91
C ARG A 177 -24.06 6.70 1.34
N THR A 178 -24.11 5.56 0.65
CA THR A 178 -22.94 4.96 -0.03
C THR A 178 -22.38 5.93 -1.07
N TRP A 179 -23.23 6.48 -1.94
CA TRP A 179 -22.80 7.43 -2.96
C TRP A 179 -22.32 8.76 -2.38
N ILE A 180 -22.97 9.26 -1.32
CA ILE A 180 -22.52 10.45 -0.60
C ILE A 180 -21.11 10.23 -0.02
N ALA A 181 -20.90 9.14 0.71
CA ALA A 181 -19.61 8.80 1.28
C ALA A 181 -18.53 8.59 0.22
N TYR A 182 -18.86 7.93 -0.90
CA TYR A 182 -17.94 7.73 -2.02
C TYR A 182 -17.47 9.05 -2.64
N ALA A 183 -18.38 9.96 -2.98
CA ALA A 183 -18.02 11.29 -3.50
C ALA A 183 -17.17 12.08 -2.50
N ARG A 184 -17.51 12.02 -1.20
CA ARG A 184 -16.74 12.70 -0.14
C ARG A 184 -15.33 12.14 -0.01
N LEU A 185 -15.14 10.81 -0.10
CA LEU A 185 -13.81 10.20 -0.16
C LEU A 185 -13.00 10.72 -1.36
N ARG A 186 -13.60 10.78 -2.55
CA ARG A 186 -12.92 11.30 -3.75
C ARG A 186 -12.59 12.78 -3.66
N ALA A 187 -13.42 13.56 -2.97
CA ALA A 187 -13.19 14.96 -2.66
C ALA A 187 -12.26 15.20 -1.45
N TRP A 188 -11.71 14.15 -0.84
CA TRP A 188 -10.90 14.21 0.39
C TRP A 188 -11.63 14.79 1.63
N ASP A 189 -12.95 14.80 1.62
CA ASP A 189 -13.79 15.10 2.80
C ASP A 189 -13.95 13.84 3.67
N ASN A 190 -12.86 13.46 4.33
CA ASN A 190 -12.82 12.26 5.16
C ASN A 190 -13.80 12.31 6.36
N PRO A 191 -13.94 13.42 7.11
CA PRO A 191 -14.93 13.52 8.17
C PRO A 191 -16.36 13.37 7.66
N GLY A 192 -16.70 14.01 6.53
CA GLY A 192 -18.01 13.88 5.94
C GLY A 192 -18.29 12.45 5.42
N ALA A 193 -17.30 11.78 4.84
CA ALA A 193 -17.44 10.38 4.45
C ALA A 193 -17.67 9.46 5.67
N ALA A 194 -16.93 9.69 6.76
CA ALA A 194 -17.11 8.95 8.00
C ALA A 194 -18.50 9.14 8.62
N ALA A 195 -19.01 10.37 8.65
CA ALA A 195 -20.36 10.67 9.13
C ALA A 195 -21.44 9.97 8.29
N ALA A 196 -21.25 9.88 6.97
CA ALA A 196 -22.22 9.24 6.07
C ALA A 196 -22.34 7.72 6.30
N VAL A 197 -21.32 7.06 6.86
CA VAL A 197 -21.30 5.62 7.15
C VAL A 197 -21.37 5.31 8.66
N GLU A 198 -21.77 6.28 9.47
CA GLU A 198 -21.86 6.10 10.92
C GLU A 198 -22.82 4.94 11.28
N GLY A 199 -22.38 4.10 12.23
CA GLY A 199 -23.11 2.91 12.67
C GLY A 199 -23.02 1.70 11.73
N TRP A 200 -22.38 1.82 10.55
CA TRP A 200 -22.23 0.68 9.64
C TRP A 200 -21.19 -0.32 10.16
N THR A 201 -21.50 -1.59 9.95
CA THR A 201 -20.58 -2.73 10.10
C THR A 201 -20.50 -3.47 8.77
N ALA A 202 -19.41 -4.20 8.54
CA ALA A 202 -19.23 -4.94 7.29
C ALA A 202 -20.42 -5.88 7.00
N ASP A 203 -20.86 -6.66 7.99
CA ASP A 203 -21.91 -7.67 7.81
C ASP A 203 -23.31 -7.10 7.62
N ALA A 204 -23.53 -5.83 7.99
CA ALA A 204 -24.84 -5.18 7.93
C ALA A 204 -25.11 -4.47 6.59
N VAL A 205 -24.15 -4.47 5.65
CA VAL A 205 -24.25 -3.67 4.42
C VAL A 205 -23.93 -4.49 3.15
N ALA A 206 -24.48 -4.04 2.02
CA ALA A 206 -24.23 -4.64 0.71
C ALA A 206 -22.80 -4.35 0.20
N SER A 207 -22.36 -5.02 -0.88
CA SER A 207 -20.97 -4.94 -1.38
C SER A 207 -20.48 -3.52 -1.70
N HIS A 208 -21.30 -2.66 -2.33
CA HIS A 208 -20.91 -1.26 -2.59
C HIS A 208 -20.70 -0.46 -1.30
N ALA A 209 -21.62 -0.60 -0.34
CA ALA A 209 -21.54 0.03 0.96
C ALA A 209 -20.35 -0.50 1.78
N ALA A 210 -20.09 -1.81 1.74
CA ALA A 210 -18.93 -2.45 2.37
C ALA A 210 -17.61 -1.93 1.79
N TYR A 211 -17.54 -1.75 0.47
CA TYR A 211 -16.37 -1.17 -0.18
C TYR A 211 -16.10 0.28 0.25
N VAL A 212 -17.14 1.11 0.31
CA VAL A 212 -17.00 2.49 0.79
C VAL A 212 -16.63 2.51 2.28
N LEU A 213 -17.23 1.65 3.08
CA LEU A 213 -16.87 1.47 4.49
C LEU A 213 -15.39 1.08 4.64
N ALA A 214 -14.89 0.17 3.80
CA ALA A 214 -13.49 -0.24 3.81
C ALA A 214 -12.55 0.93 3.61
N TRP A 215 -12.85 1.81 2.64
CA TRP A 215 -12.07 3.01 2.40
C TRP A 215 -12.14 4.02 3.55
N VAL A 216 -13.33 4.25 4.11
CA VAL A 216 -13.47 5.12 5.30
C VAL A 216 -12.61 4.60 6.44
N ARG A 217 -12.72 3.31 6.77
CA ARG A 217 -11.94 2.68 7.86
C ARG A 217 -10.45 2.69 7.58
N PHE A 218 -10.05 2.46 6.32
CA PHE A 218 -8.66 2.53 5.90
C PHE A 218 -8.07 3.94 6.14
N ARG A 219 -8.80 5.00 5.76
CA ARG A 219 -8.36 6.39 5.99
C ARG A 219 -8.39 6.77 7.47
N GLN A 220 -9.27 6.18 8.27
CA GLN A 220 -9.26 6.33 9.74
C GLN A 220 -8.15 5.53 10.42
N ARG A 221 -7.38 4.72 9.67
CA ARG A 221 -6.39 3.77 10.17
C ARG A 221 -6.99 2.69 11.09
N ASP A 222 -8.28 2.42 10.95
CA ASP A 222 -8.96 1.26 11.53
C ASP A 222 -8.79 0.06 10.59
N TYR A 223 -7.55 -0.44 10.55
CA TYR A 223 -7.13 -1.49 9.62
C TYR A 223 -7.88 -2.82 9.78
N PRO A 224 -8.21 -3.30 11.00
CA PRO A 224 -9.04 -4.49 11.15
C PRO A 224 -10.44 -4.31 10.52
N ALA A 225 -11.12 -3.19 10.78
CA ALA A 225 -12.44 -2.94 10.20
C ALA A 225 -12.37 -2.73 8.67
N ALA A 226 -11.32 -2.07 8.17
CA ALA A 226 -11.08 -1.91 6.73
C ALA A 226 -10.92 -3.26 6.04
N THR A 227 -10.15 -4.17 6.64
CA THR A 227 -9.90 -5.52 6.14
C THR A 227 -11.18 -6.36 6.10
N ALA A 228 -12.00 -6.30 7.15
CA ALA A 228 -13.28 -7.00 7.19
C ALA A 228 -14.26 -6.47 6.12
N ALA A 229 -14.34 -5.15 5.98
CA ALA A 229 -15.25 -4.52 5.02
C ALA A 229 -14.83 -4.76 3.56
N ILE A 230 -13.53 -4.78 3.23
CA ILE A 230 -13.08 -5.07 1.85
C ILE A 230 -13.25 -6.54 1.49
N ALA A 231 -13.10 -7.45 2.46
CA ALA A 231 -13.44 -8.85 2.29
C ALA A 231 -14.93 -9.03 2.00
N LYS A 232 -15.79 -8.33 2.75
CA LYS A 232 -17.23 -8.34 2.50
C LYS A 232 -17.60 -7.83 1.11
N ALA A 233 -16.96 -6.73 0.69
CA ALA A 233 -17.17 -6.20 -0.65
C ALA A 233 -16.84 -7.22 -1.74
N ALA A 234 -15.75 -7.97 -1.57
CA ALA A 234 -15.31 -8.99 -2.52
C ALA A 234 -16.31 -10.14 -2.70
N GLU A 235 -16.99 -10.58 -1.64
CA GLU A 235 -17.91 -11.74 -1.67
C GLU A 235 -19.02 -11.61 -2.71
N THR A 236 -19.62 -10.42 -2.82
CA THR A 236 -20.84 -10.21 -3.63
C THR A 236 -20.65 -9.10 -4.66
N TRP A 237 -19.41 -8.81 -5.06
CA TRP A 237 -19.17 -7.79 -6.07
C TRP A 237 -19.54 -8.29 -7.47
N GLU A 238 -20.31 -7.47 -8.19
CA GLU A 238 -20.72 -7.73 -9.57
C GLU A 238 -20.36 -6.56 -10.50
N GLY A 239 -20.32 -6.83 -11.80
CA GLY A 239 -20.11 -5.80 -12.83
C GLY A 239 -18.66 -5.43 -13.13
N SER A 240 -18.48 -4.31 -13.81
CA SER A 240 -17.20 -3.89 -14.42
C SER A 240 -16.18 -3.32 -13.43
N GLY A 241 -16.56 -3.05 -12.18
CA GLY A 241 -15.68 -2.50 -11.15
C GLY A 241 -14.67 -3.49 -10.56
N LYS A 242 -14.74 -4.78 -10.91
CA LYS A 242 -13.90 -5.84 -10.32
C LYS A 242 -12.38 -5.59 -10.41
N PRO A 243 -11.80 -5.14 -11.54
CA PRO A 243 -10.36 -4.88 -11.61
C PRO A 243 -9.91 -3.78 -10.62
N ALA A 244 -10.69 -2.71 -10.50
CA ALA A 244 -10.43 -1.64 -9.55
C ALA A 244 -10.63 -2.10 -8.10
N LEU A 245 -11.69 -2.89 -7.82
CA LEU A 245 -11.87 -3.53 -6.51
C LEU A 245 -10.65 -4.39 -6.14
N LEU A 246 -10.14 -5.22 -7.07
CA LEU A 246 -9.00 -6.09 -6.81
C LEU A 246 -7.73 -5.30 -6.48
N ARG A 247 -7.46 -4.22 -7.23
CA ARG A 247 -6.35 -3.32 -6.96
C ARG A 247 -6.50 -2.69 -5.57
N ASP A 248 -7.67 -2.14 -5.27
CA ASP A 248 -7.95 -1.44 -4.01
C ASP A 248 -7.91 -2.41 -2.82
N ALA A 249 -8.38 -3.64 -3.02
CA ALA A 249 -8.29 -4.71 -2.02
C ALA A 249 -6.84 -5.05 -1.68
N LYS A 250 -5.98 -5.30 -2.68
CA LYS A 250 -4.56 -5.55 -2.42
C LYS A 250 -3.89 -4.39 -1.68
N LEU A 251 -4.20 -3.15 -2.06
CA LEU A 251 -3.69 -1.95 -1.39
C LEU A 251 -4.10 -1.92 0.09
N ILE A 252 -5.41 -2.03 0.37
CA ILE A 252 -5.94 -1.98 1.74
C ILE A 252 -5.38 -3.14 2.56
N LEU A 253 -5.42 -4.37 2.05
CA LEU A 253 -4.94 -5.57 2.75
C LEU A 253 -3.46 -5.48 3.09
N ALA A 254 -2.63 -5.06 2.13
CA ALA A 254 -1.20 -4.93 2.34
C ALA A 254 -0.87 -3.82 3.35
N ARG A 255 -1.46 -2.63 3.21
CA ARG A 255 -1.21 -1.49 4.11
C ARG A 255 -1.77 -1.71 5.52
N ALA A 256 -2.90 -2.40 5.63
CA ALA A 256 -3.47 -2.86 6.89
C ALA A 256 -2.61 -3.93 7.58
N GLY A 257 -1.69 -4.56 6.85
CA GLY A 257 -0.97 -5.71 7.38
C GLY A 257 -1.89 -6.88 7.66
N ALA A 258 -2.86 -7.14 6.78
CA ALA A 258 -3.74 -8.30 6.91
C ALA A 258 -2.91 -9.60 6.95
N PRO A 259 -3.32 -10.64 7.69
CA PRO A 259 -2.74 -11.97 7.57
C PRO A 259 -2.77 -12.48 6.13
N VAL A 260 -1.73 -13.20 5.71
CA VAL A 260 -1.55 -13.60 4.30
C VAL A 260 -2.68 -14.52 3.82
N ASP A 261 -3.08 -15.51 4.62
CA ASP A 261 -4.20 -16.40 4.30
C ASP A 261 -5.50 -15.64 4.03
N GLN A 262 -5.80 -14.65 4.89
CA GLN A 262 -6.98 -13.81 4.73
C GLN A 262 -6.89 -12.98 3.46
N ALA A 263 -5.75 -12.34 3.20
CA ALA A 263 -5.57 -11.47 2.04
C ALA A 263 -5.63 -12.25 0.72
N LEU A 264 -5.01 -13.43 0.66
CA LEU A 264 -5.09 -14.32 -0.49
C LEU A 264 -6.49 -14.91 -0.67
N GLY A 265 -7.22 -15.17 0.43
CA GLY A 265 -8.64 -15.51 0.39
C GLY A 265 -9.46 -14.44 -0.36
N VAL A 266 -9.30 -13.17 0.00
CA VAL A 266 -10.00 -12.05 -0.67
C VAL A 266 -9.63 -11.97 -2.15
N VAL A 267 -8.34 -12.07 -2.50
CA VAL A 267 -7.89 -12.06 -3.91
C VAL A 267 -8.54 -13.19 -4.72
N ARG A 268 -8.59 -14.40 -4.16
CA ARG A 268 -9.23 -15.57 -4.79
C ARG A 268 -10.74 -15.40 -4.94
N THR A 269 -11.42 -14.72 -4.00
CA THR A 269 -12.86 -14.44 -4.09
C THR A 269 -13.20 -13.49 -5.23
N ILE A 270 -12.36 -12.48 -5.50
CA ILE A 270 -12.62 -11.50 -6.58
C ILE A 270 -12.38 -12.12 -7.96
N LEU A 271 -11.36 -12.98 -8.06
CA LEU A 271 -10.92 -13.58 -9.31
C LEU A 271 -11.72 -14.83 -9.69
N PRO A 272 -11.85 -15.12 -11.00
CA PRO A 272 -12.46 -16.38 -11.43
C PRO A 272 -11.62 -17.59 -10.96
N PRO A 273 -12.24 -18.61 -10.32
CA PRO A 273 -11.52 -19.76 -9.77
C PRO A 273 -10.89 -20.65 -10.86
N ASP A 274 -11.36 -20.56 -12.10
CA ASP A 274 -10.86 -21.27 -13.28
C ASP A 274 -9.60 -20.62 -13.89
N LYS A 275 -9.06 -19.55 -13.26
CA LYS A 275 -7.90 -18.80 -13.77
C LYS A 275 -6.73 -18.77 -12.76
N PRO A 276 -6.10 -19.93 -12.46
CA PRO A 276 -5.03 -20.03 -11.46
C PRO A 276 -3.82 -19.14 -11.77
N VAL A 277 -3.50 -18.90 -13.05
CA VAL A 277 -2.43 -17.99 -13.46
C VAL A 277 -2.71 -16.55 -13.04
N LEU A 278 -3.97 -16.09 -13.14
CA LEU A 278 -4.33 -14.75 -12.67
C LEU A 278 -4.27 -14.66 -11.15
N VAL A 279 -4.68 -15.72 -10.43
CA VAL A 279 -4.54 -15.78 -8.97
C VAL A 279 -3.08 -15.67 -8.57
N ALA A 280 -2.17 -16.42 -9.20
CA ALA A 280 -0.74 -16.35 -8.93
C ALA A 280 -0.17 -14.95 -9.23
N LEU A 281 -0.53 -14.34 -10.37
CA LEU A 281 -0.10 -12.98 -10.72
C LEU A 281 -0.54 -11.94 -9.69
N HIS A 282 -1.83 -11.94 -9.31
CA HIS A 282 -2.33 -10.97 -8.34
C HIS A 282 -1.88 -11.24 -6.91
N SER A 283 -1.57 -12.48 -6.57
CA SER A 283 -0.89 -12.84 -5.32
C SER A 283 0.54 -12.31 -5.30
N TYR A 284 1.25 -12.39 -6.43
CA TYR A 284 2.55 -11.73 -6.57
C TYR A 284 2.39 -10.20 -6.43
N GLU A 285 1.44 -9.55 -7.08
CA GLU A 285 1.23 -8.11 -6.85
C GLU A 285 0.89 -7.76 -5.39
N LEU A 286 0.20 -8.64 -4.66
CA LEU A 286 -0.05 -8.49 -3.22
C LEU A 286 1.26 -8.55 -2.40
N HIS A 287 2.20 -9.44 -2.74
CA HIS A 287 3.52 -9.48 -2.07
C HIS A 287 4.24 -8.13 -2.20
N GLN A 288 4.20 -7.51 -3.39
CA GLN A 288 4.79 -6.19 -3.61
C GLN A 288 4.11 -5.13 -2.74
N GLY A 289 2.78 -5.20 -2.62
CA GLY A 289 2.02 -4.37 -1.67
C GLY A 289 2.58 -4.46 -0.24
N TYR A 290 2.85 -5.67 0.26
CA TYR A 290 3.43 -5.85 1.59
C TYR A 290 4.85 -5.29 1.69
N VAL A 291 5.67 -5.39 0.64
CA VAL A 291 7.01 -4.77 0.59
C VAL A 291 6.91 -3.25 0.70
N TYR A 292 6.05 -2.61 -0.09
CA TYR A 292 5.83 -1.16 -0.03
C TYR A 292 5.23 -0.68 1.29
N ALA A 293 4.57 -1.59 2.02
CA ALA A 293 4.06 -1.35 3.37
C ALA A 293 5.05 -1.73 4.49
N GLY A 294 6.26 -2.20 4.15
CA GLY A 294 7.29 -2.60 5.10
C GLY A 294 6.93 -3.85 5.93
N TYR A 295 6.07 -4.73 5.42
CA TYR A 295 5.70 -6.01 6.02
C TYR A 295 6.48 -7.17 5.37
N TYR A 296 7.81 -7.14 5.49
CA TYR A 296 8.70 -8.07 4.77
C TYR A 296 8.43 -9.56 5.10
N GLU A 297 8.03 -9.88 6.33
CA GLU A 297 7.67 -11.26 6.70
C GLU A 297 6.43 -11.75 5.94
N ARG A 298 5.40 -10.90 5.85
CA ARG A 298 4.17 -11.22 5.09
C ARG A 298 4.45 -11.29 3.59
N ALA A 299 5.30 -10.41 3.07
CA ALA A 299 5.74 -10.49 1.68
C ALA A 299 6.44 -11.83 1.39
N SER A 300 7.29 -12.30 2.31
CA SER A 300 7.93 -13.62 2.20
C SER A 300 6.92 -14.76 2.22
N GLU A 301 5.97 -14.72 3.15
CA GLU A 301 4.93 -15.75 3.31
C GLU A 301 4.01 -15.84 2.08
N VAL A 302 3.65 -14.71 1.45
CA VAL A 302 2.90 -14.74 0.18
C VAL A 302 3.65 -15.53 -0.87
N LEU A 303 4.97 -15.30 -1.03
CA LEU A 303 5.79 -16.03 -2.00
C LEU A 303 5.87 -17.52 -1.69
N ASP A 304 5.88 -17.91 -0.42
CA ASP A 304 5.81 -19.32 -0.03
C ASP A 304 4.48 -19.95 -0.44
N GLN A 305 3.35 -19.26 -0.23
CA GLN A 305 2.03 -19.81 -0.59
C GLN A 305 1.79 -19.99 -2.09
N ILE A 306 2.45 -19.19 -2.93
CA ILE A 306 2.34 -19.31 -4.39
C ILE A 306 3.51 -20.05 -5.03
N PHE A 307 4.46 -20.53 -4.22
CA PHE A 307 5.70 -21.14 -4.69
C PHE A 307 5.43 -22.35 -5.58
N ASP A 308 4.57 -23.28 -5.14
CA ASP A 308 4.36 -24.55 -5.84
C ASP A 308 3.78 -24.38 -7.25
N GLY A 309 2.93 -23.36 -7.45
CA GLY A 309 2.31 -23.04 -8.73
C GLY A 309 3.17 -22.17 -9.66
N ALA A 310 4.35 -21.72 -9.22
CA ALA A 310 5.22 -20.83 -9.98
C ALA A 310 6.07 -21.57 -11.02
N THR A 311 6.46 -20.87 -12.09
CA THR A 311 7.40 -21.43 -13.08
C THR A 311 8.79 -21.63 -12.46
N PRO A 312 9.67 -22.48 -13.04
CA PRO A 312 11.02 -22.65 -12.51
C PRO A 312 11.80 -21.33 -12.36
N ALA A 313 11.67 -20.40 -13.32
CA ALA A 313 12.32 -19.09 -13.26
C ALA A 313 11.73 -18.18 -12.16
N ASP A 314 10.41 -18.24 -11.96
CA ASP A 314 9.75 -17.49 -10.89
C ASP A 314 10.16 -18.01 -9.51
N LYS A 315 10.30 -19.32 -9.33
CA LYS A 315 10.77 -19.93 -8.07
C LYS A 315 12.14 -19.41 -7.65
N VAL A 316 13.07 -19.25 -8.61
CA VAL A 316 14.38 -18.63 -8.38
C VAL A 316 14.19 -17.19 -7.89
N THR A 317 13.41 -16.38 -8.63
CA THR A 317 13.13 -14.98 -8.27
C THR A 317 12.47 -14.85 -6.90
N PHE A 318 11.56 -15.76 -6.55
CA PHE A 318 10.87 -15.73 -5.25
C PHE A 318 11.85 -15.96 -4.10
N ARG A 319 12.75 -16.94 -4.19
CA ARG A 319 13.78 -17.18 -3.16
C ARG A 319 14.76 -16.01 -3.06
N LEU A 320 15.12 -15.41 -4.19
CA LEU A 320 15.97 -14.21 -4.21
C LEU A 320 15.29 -13.03 -3.48
N ASN A 321 14.02 -12.77 -3.76
CA ASN A 321 13.25 -11.73 -3.08
C ASN A 321 13.12 -12.00 -1.57
N GLN A 322 12.90 -13.25 -1.16
CA GLN A 322 12.85 -13.63 0.26
C GLN A 322 14.18 -13.41 0.97
N ALA A 323 15.32 -13.67 0.29
CA ALA A 323 16.63 -13.35 0.86
C ALA A 323 16.76 -11.86 1.18
N ASP A 324 16.28 -10.98 0.30
CA ASP A 324 16.28 -9.54 0.50
C ASP A 324 15.40 -9.11 1.69
N TYR A 325 14.23 -9.73 1.82
CA TYR A 325 13.33 -9.48 2.95
C TYR A 325 13.99 -9.89 4.27
N LEU A 326 14.66 -11.04 4.30
CA LEU A 326 15.38 -11.52 5.48
C LEU A 326 16.62 -10.68 5.82
N LEU A 327 17.29 -10.12 4.82
CA LEU A 327 18.34 -9.11 5.02
C LEU A 327 17.78 -7.88 5.76
N ARG A 328 16.65 -7.33 5.29
CA ARG A 328 15.98 -6.17 5.91
C ARG A 328 15.54 -6.49 7.35
N LEU A 329 15.11 -7.72 7.61
CA LEU A 329 14.69 -8.18 8.94
C LEU A 329 15.87 -8.52 9.89
N GLY A 330 17.12 -8.32 9.48
CA GLY A 330 18.29 -8.65 10.30
C GLY A 330 18.46 -10.15 10.55
N LYS A 331 18.05 -10.99 9.59
CA LYS A 331 18.12 -12.47 9.64
C LYS A 331 19.18 -13.00 8.65
N PRO A 332 20.48 -12.73 8.87
CA PRO A 332 21.52 -12.99 7.86
C PRO A 332 21.70 -14.46 7.49
N ALA A 333 21.58 -15.39 8.45
CA ALA A 333 21.67 -16.82 8.17
C ALA A 333 20.52 -17.31 7.26
N ALA A 334 19.28 -17.00 7.64
CA ALA A 334 18.10 -17.38 6.85
C ALA A 334 18.12 -16.74 5.45
N SER A 335 18.64 -15.51 5.35
CA SER A 335 18.84 -14.84 4.07
C SER A 335 19.84 -15.58 3.17
N ALA A 336 20.99 -16.00 3.72
CA ALA A 336 21.97 -16.79 2.99
C ALA A 336 21.42 -18.17 2.57
N ASP A 337 20.57 -18.79 3.39
CA ASP A 337 19.89 -20.03 3.05
C ASP A 337 18.95 -19.84 1.85
N LYS A 338 18.23 -18.72 1.76
CA LYS A 338 17.38 -18.41 0.60
C LYS A 338 18.17 -18.14 -0.68
N ILE A 339 19.35 -17.54 -0.59
CA ILE A 339 20.27 -17.44 -1.74
C ILE A 339 20.73 -18.82 -2.21
N ARG A 340 21.09 -19.71 -1.28
CA ARG A 340 21.45 -21.10 -1.61
C ARG A 340 20.30 -21.81 -2.32
N GLU A 341 19.09 -21.75 -1.76
CA GLU A 341 17.89 -22.32 -2.40
C GLU A 341 17.69 -21.77 -3.82
N SER A 342 17.85 -20.46 -4.01
CA SER A 342 17.73 -19.80 -5.31
C SER A 342 18.76 -20.31 -6.34
N LEU A 343 20.02 -20.49 -5.93
CA LEU A 343 21.09 -21.03 -6.78
C LEU A 343 20.82 -22.48 -7.19
N GLU A 344 20.39 -23.32 -6.24
CA GLU A 344 20.03 -24.71 -6.54
C GLU A 344 18.81 -24.81 -7.46
N LEU A 345 17.80 -23.95 -7.27
CA LEU A 345 16.65 -23.86 -8.18
C LEU A 345 17.06 -23.42 -9.59
N CYS A 346 17.96 -22.45 -9.71
CA CYS A 346 18.47 -21.99 -11.01
C CYS A 346 19.21 -23.12 -11.74
N LYS A 347 20.08 -23.84 -11.02
CA LYS A 347 20.77 -25.02 -11.54
C LYS A 347 19.80 -26.12 -11.97
N ALA A 348 18.79 -26.42 -11.16
CA ALA A 348 17.77 -27.43 -11.46
C ALA A 348 16.87 -27.03 -12.64
N ALA A 349 16.64 -25.73 -12.85
CA ALA A 349 15.82 -25.21 -13.94
C ALA A 349 16.49 -25.33 -15.32
N GLY A 350 17.82 -25.54 -15.39
CA GLY A 350 18.55 -25.67 -16.64
C GLY A 350 18.35 -24.45 -17.55
N GLU A 351 17.91 -24.67 -18.79
CA GLU A 351 17.65 -23.61 -19.77
C GLU A 351 16.56 -22.61 -19.34
N ALA A 352 15.69 -22.98 -18.39
CA ALA A 352 14.70 -22.05 -17.85
C ALA A 352 15.33 -20.99 -16.93
N CYS A 353 16.52 -21.24 -16.36
CA CYS A 353 17.32 -20.20 -15.72
C CYS A 353 18.16 -19.48 -16.77
N LYS A 354 17.57 -18.46 -17.39
CA LYS A 354 18.24 -17.68 -18.45
C LYS A 354 19.54 -17.03 -17.94
N PRO A 355 20.53 -16.78 -18.81
CA PRO A 355 21.79 -16.15 -18.42
C PRO A 355 21.63 -14.83 -17.65
N GLU A 356 20.62 -14.03 -17.99
CA GLU A 356 20.34 -12.76 -17.30
C GLU A 356 19.94 -13.00 -15.83
N LEU A 357 19.11 -14.01 -15.58
CA LEU A 357 18.68 -14.37 -14.22
C LEU A 357 19.85 -14.98 -13.42
N ALA A 358 20.66 -15.83 -14.04
CA ALA A 358 21.85 -16.38 -13.41
C ALA A 358 22.87 -15.29 -13.04
N ASN A 359 23.07 -14.30 -13.92
CA ASN A 359 23.91 -13.13 -13.66
C ASN A 359 23.38 -12.30 -12.49
N ALA A 360 22.10 -11.95 -12.52
CA ALA A 360 21.46 -11.18 -11.44
C ALA A 360 21.57 -11.90 -10.08
N LEU A 361 21.42 -13.22 -10.07
CA LEU A 361 21.58 -14.04 -8.87
C LEU A 361 23.01 -14.03 -8.35
N ALA A 362 24.01 -14.14 -9.23
CA ALA A 362 25.42 -14.06 -8.87
C ALA A 362 25.76 -12.68 -8.27
N GLU A 363 25.39 -11.59 -8.96
CA GLU A 363 25.60 -10.21 -8.50
C GLU A 363 24.95 -9.97 -7.15
N ARG A 364 23.71 -10.44 -6.97
CA ARG A 364 23.01 -10.30 -5.69
C ARG A 364 23.68 -11.09 -4.57
N THR A 365 24.13 -12.31 -4.85
CA THR A 365 24.90 -13.14 -3.90
C THR A 365 26.15 -12.41 -3.42
N LEU A 366 26.94 -11.86 -4.35
CA LEU A 366 28.16 -11.12 -4.02
C LEU A 366 27.87 -9.83 -3.24
N LEU A 367 26.86 -9.06 -3.66
CA LEU A 367 26.45 -7.85 -2.96
C LEU A 367 26.09 -8.15 -1.49
N MET A 368 25.30 -9.20 -1.25
CA MET A 368 24.92 -9.59 0.10
C MET A 368 26.12 -10.10 0.91
N ALA A 369 27.03 -10.85 0.30
CA ALA A 369 28.28 -11.28 0.93
C ALA A 369 29.09 -10.07 1.43
N ARG A 370 29.22 -9.03 0.59
CA ARG A 370 29.91 -7.78 0.92
C ARG A 370 29.21 -7.00 2.03
N VAL A 371 27.88 -6.91 1.99
CA VAL A 371 27.09 -6.26 3.06
C VAL A 371 27.34 -6.96 4.40
N TYR A 372 27.30 -8.30 4.44
CA TYR A 372 27.55 -9.05 5.67
C TYR A 372 29.00 -9.02 6.11
N HIS A 373 29.95 -9.02 5.18
CA HIS A 373 31.36 -8.80 5.49
C HIS A 373 31.55 -7.43 6.15
N ASN A 374 31.06 -6.34 5.56
CA ASN A 374 31.21 -5.00 6.15
C ASN A 374 30.55 -4.89 7.54
N ALA A 375 29.35 -5.47 7.69
CA ALA A 375 28.67 -5.55 8.99
C ALA A 375 29.56 -6.26 10.02
N TYR A 376 30.13 -7.43 9.69
CA TYR A 376 31.02 -8.15 10.59
C TYR A 376 32.32 -7.37 10.89
N ALA A 377 32.98 -6.83 9.87
CA ALA A 377 34.29 -6.18 10.00
C ALA A 377 34.29 -4.98 10.96
N THR A 378 33.11 -4.38 11.19
CA THR A 378 32.95 -3.25 12.11
C THR A 378 32.34 -3.64 13.45
N SER A 379 31.37 -4.56 13.44
CA SER A 379 30.58 -4.91 14.63
C SER A 379 31.10 -6.14 15.38
N PHE A 380 31.85 -7.01 14.71
CA PHE A 380 32.22 -8.36 15.15
C PHE A 380 31.01 -9.26 15.51
N ASP A 381 29.86 -9.02 14.88
CA ASP A 381 28.69 -9.89 15.03
C ASP A 381 28.85 -11.19 14.21
N GLU A 382 29.08 -12.29 14.94
CA GLU A 382 29.25 -13.64 14.40
C GLU A 382 28.10 -14.12 13.50
N ARG A 383 26.88 -13.59 13.66
CA ARG A 383 25.75 -13.91 12.77
C ARG A 383 26.04 -13.50 11.33
N TYR A 384 26.71 -12.35 11.15
CA TYR A 384 27.05 -11.80 9.84
C TYR A 384 28.29 -12.46 9.25
N LEU A 385 29.29 -12.82 10.07
CA LEU A 385 30.45 -13.61 9.62
C LEU A 385 30.01 -14.91 8.94
N LYS A 386 29.18 -15.70 9.65
CA LYS A 386 28.71 -17.00 9.16
C LYS A 386 27.98 -16.87 7.84
N ALA A 387 27.08 -15.90 7.72
CA ALA A 387 26.35 -15.65 6.49
C ALA A 387 27.26 -15.17 5.34
N ALA A 388 28.23 -14.28 5.62
CA ALA A 388 29.18 -13.81 4.61
C ALA A 388 30.04 -14.95 4.06
N LYS A 389 30.56 -15.85 4.92
CA LYS A 389 31.31 -17.04 4.50
C LYS A 389 30.51 -17.90 3.54
N VAL A 390 29.27 -18.24 3.93
CA VAL A 390 28.35 -19.03 3.09
C VAL A 390 28.16 -18.36 1.73
N LEU A 391 27.90 -17.06 1.68
CA LEU A 391 27.63 -16.38 0.42
C LEU A 391 28.86 -16.27 -0.49
N TYR A 392 30.07 -16.06 0.07
CA TYR A 392 31.31 -16.12 -0.72
C TYR A 392 31.56 -17.52 -1.28
N GLU A 393 31.36 -18.56 -0.48
CA GLU A 393 31.50 -19.95 -0.93
C GLU A 393 30.51 -20.28 -2.05
N LEU A 394 29.25 -19.87 -1.88
CA LEU A 394 28.22 -20.04 -2.91
C LEU A 394 28.59 -19.32 -4.21
N TYR A 395 29.07 -18.06 -4.14
CA TYR A 395 29.49 -17.32 -5.32
C TYR A 395 30.65 -18.00 -6.07
N LEU A 396 31.68 -18.43 -5.33
CA LEU A 396 32.87 -19.05 -5.91
C LEU A 396 32.60 -20.43 -6.53
N ALA A 397 31.48 -21.06 -6.14
CA ALA A 397 30.99 -22.34 -6.67
C ALA A 397 30.07 -22.21 -7.90
N ILE A 398 29.73 -20.98 -8.33
CA ILE A 398 28.93 -20.77 -9.55
C ILE A 398 29.74 -21.20 -10.78
N GLU A 399 29.13 -22.04 -11.63
CA GLU A 399 29.69 -22.50 -12.89
C GLU A 399 28.86 -22.01 -14.11
N PRO A 400 29.51 -21.59 -15.22
CA PRO A 400 30.96 -21.46 -15.37
C PRO A 400 31.52 -20.36 -14.48
N ALA A 401 32.80 -20.50 -14.10
CA ALA A 401 33.51 -19.53 -13.28
C ALA A 401 33.31 -18.08 -13.79
N ARG A 402 32.93 -17.18 -12.88
CA ARG A 402 32.70 -15.77 -13.17
C ARG A 402 34.02 -15.01 -13.47
N PRO A 403 34.01 -13.97 -14.32
CA PRO A 403 35.21 -13.20 -14.63
C PRO A 403 35.91 -12.55 -13.42
N ASP A 404 35.16 -12.24 -12.36
CA ASP A 404 35.62 -11.61 -11.13
C ASP A 404 35.98 -12.60 -10.01
N LYS A 405 36.07 -13.91 -10.31
CA LYS A 405 36.36 -14.97 -9.32
C LYS A 405 37.63 -14.69 -8.49
N GLN A 406 38.67 -14.13 -9.10
CA GLN A 406 39.91 -13.79 -8.39
C GLN A 406 39.72 -12.65 -7.39
N GLU A 407 38.99 -11.60 -7.78
CA GLU A 407 38.64 -10.48 -6.88
C GLU A 407 37.81 -11.00 -5.69
N VAL A 408 36.81 -11.83 -5.97
CA VAL A 408 35.94 -12.39 -4.92
C VAL A 408 36.71 -13.32 -3.98
N THR A 409 37.67 -14.08 -4.49
CA THR A 409 38.59 -14.89 -3.65
C THR A 409 39.39 -13.98 -2.70
N GLY A 410 39.94 -12.88 -3.20
CA GLY A 410 40.64 -11.88 -2.37
C GLY A 410 39.74 -11.27 -1.29
N ASN A 411 38.48 -10.96 -1.63
CA ASN A 411 37.49 -10.48 -0.66
C ASN A 411 37.17 -11.51 0.43
N TYR A 412 37.06 -12.79 0.06
CA TYR A 412 36.82 -13.88 1.02
C TYR A 412 38.04 -14.08 1.94
N ASP A 413 39.26 -14.01 1.40
CA ASP A 413 40.47 -14.09 2.21
C ASP A 413 40.62 -12.89 3.15
N ALA A 414 40.20 -11.69 2.71
CA ALA A 414 40.12 -10.53 3.59
C ALA A 414 39.14 -10.75 4.76
N LEU A 415 37.98 -11.38 4.51
CA LEU A 415 37.05 -11.75 5.60
C LEU A 415 37.71 -12.70 6.60
N LYS A 416 38.41 -13.72 6.13
CA LYS A 416 39.13 -14.68 7.01
C LYS A 416 40.25 -13.99 7.81
N GLN A 417 40.94 -13.02 7.21
CA GLN A 417 41.93 -12.23 7.93
C GLN A 417 41.29 -11.33 8.99
N THR A 418 40.14 -10.72 8.69
CA THR A 418 39.36 -9.94 9.65
C THR A 418 38.90 -10.79 10.83
N GLU A 419 38.43 -12.02 10.57
CA GLU A 419 38.12 -13.00 11.62
C GLU A 419 39.35 -13.37 12.46
N ALA A 420 40.48 -13.70 11.82
CA ALA A 420 41.70 -14.10 12.53
C ALA A 420 42.32 -12.99 13.38
N ARG A 421 42.12 -11.73 12.98
CA ARG A 421 42.58 -10.53 13.72
C ARG A 421 41.51 -9.97 14.66
N GLY A 422 40.31 -10.53 14.63
CA GLY A 422 39.17 -10.01 15.36
C GLY A 422 39.38 -10.14 16.85
N ASP A 423 39.41 -8.99 17.53
CA ASP A 423 39.30 -8.96 18.97
C ASP A 423 37.85 -8.66 19.32
N SER A 424 37.25 -9.55 20.12
CA SER A 424 35.93 -9.37 20.72
C SER A 424 35.81 -8.09 21.55
N THR A 425 36.85 -7.29 21.75
CA THR A 425 36.75 -5.96 22.38
C THR A 425 36.70 -4.80 21.39
N MET A 426 36.73 -5.06 20.07
CA MET A 426 36.80 -4.00 19.05
C MET A 426 35.48 -3.70 18.33
N GLY A 427 34.45 -4.53 18.51
CA GLY A 427 33.15 -4.40 17.83
C GLY A 427 32.39 -3.15 18.23
N LYS A 428 32.07 -2.32 17.23
CA LYS A 428 31.35 -1.05 17.40
C LYS A 428 30.24 -0.93 16.37
N HIS A 429 29.19 -0.19 16.70
CA HIS A 429 28.19 0.22 15.72
C HIS A 429 28.76 1.34 14.84
N ALA A 430 29.36 0.99 13.71
CA ALA A 430 29.85 1.95 12.73
C ALA A 430 28.68 2.64 12.00
N LYS A 431 28.83 3.94 11.72
CA LYS A 431 27.76 4.79 11.18
C LYS A 431 27.18 4.26 9.87
N ASP A 432 28.04 3.83 8.95
CA ASP A 432 27.68 3.30 7.64
C ASP A 432 26.87 2.01 7.75
N VAL A 433 27.26 1.10 8.64
CA VAL A 433 26.53 -0.16 8.87
C VAL A 433 25.16 0.08 9.48
N MET A 434 25.03 1.00 10.44
CA MET A 434 23.72 1.39 10.98
C MET A 434 22.85 2.06 9.89
N ASN A 435 23.46 2.84 9.00
CA ASN A 435 22.76 3.49 7.88
C ASN A 435 22.19 2.47 6.89
N VAL A 436 22.85 1.33 6.67
CA VAL A 436 22.33 0.26 5.80
C VAL A 436 20.99 -0.24 6.32
N VAL A 437 20.89 -0.52 7.63
CA VAL A 437 19.63 -0.95 8.24
C VAL A 437 18.56 0.14 8.12
N ILE A 438 18.87 1.39 8.46
CA ILE A 438 17.91 2.50 8.33
C ILE A 438 17.40 2.65 6.88
N THR A 439 18.31 2.58 5.90
CA THR A 439 17.96 2.69 4.48
C THR A 439 17.09 1.52 4.02
N ALA A 440 17.40 0.32 4.49
CA ALA A 440 16.70 -0.91 4.15
C ALA A 440 15.24 -0.95 4.66
N HIS A 441 14.86 -0.02 5.53
CA HIS A 441 13.50 0.14 6.07
C HIS A 441 12.81 1.43 5.59
N GLY A 442 13.26 2.04 4.49
CA GLY A 442 12.65 3.25 3.96
C GLY A 442 11.16 3.12 3.67
N GLU A 443 10.70 1.94 3.23
CA GLU A 443 9.30 1.66 2.96
C GLU A 443 8.44 1.69 4.24
N VAL A 444 9.00 1.33 5.40
CA VAL A 444 8.32 1.47 6.70
C VAL A 444 8.07 2.94 7.00
N MET A 445 9.08 3.80 6.80
CA MET A 445 8.98 5.23 7.05
C MET A 445 7.96 5.90 6.13
N GLN A 446 7.98 5.54 4.85
CA GLN A 446 7.02 6.01 3.87
C GLN A 446 5.60 5.51 4.17
N ALA A 447 5.44 4.22 4.52
CA ALA A 447 4.14 3.64 4.82
C ALA A 447 3.45 4.29 6.02
N CYS A 448 4.21 4.61 7.08
CA CYS A 448 3.68 5.34 8.23
C CYS A 448 3.17 6.72 7.84
N TYR A 449 3.90 7.44 7.00
CA TYR A 449 3.47 8.74 6.50
C TYR A 449 2.23 8.63 5.60
N GLU A 450 2.25 7.73 4.61
CA GLU A 450 1.14 7.52 3.68
C GLU A 450 -0.14 7.12 4.41
N GLY A 451 -0.05 6.34 5.50
CA GLY A 451 -1.20 5.98 6.33
C GLY A 451 -1.89 7.18 6.97
N VAL A 452 -1.14 8.21 7.40
CA VAL A 452 -1.70 9.47 7.92
C VAL A 452 -2.15 10.39 6.78
N LEU A 453 -1.37 10.44 5.69
CA LEU A 453 -1.65 11.28 4.53
C LEU A 453 -3.03 10.98 3.92
N GLN A 454 -3.52 9.74 4.05
CA GLN A 454 -4.87 9.42 3.56
C GLN A 454 -5.97 10.17 4.33
N TRP A 455 -5.76 10.46 5.61
CA TRP A 455 -6.68 11.28 6.42
C TRP A 455 -6.41 12.78 6.26
N GLU A 456 -5.13 13.17 6.23
CA GLU A 456 -4.66 14.55 6.17
C GLU A 456 -3.89 14.81 4.86
N PRO A 457 -4.58 15.09 3.74
CA PRO A 457 -3.98 15.12 2.40
C PRO A 457 -2.95 16.24 2.19
N GLN A 458 -2.89 17.21 3.11
CA GLN A 458 -1.95 18.34 3.09
C GLN A 458 -0.84 18.18 4.13
N LEU A 459 -0.68 17.00 4.76
CA LEU A 459 0.32 16.79 5.79
C LEU A 459 1.74 16.96 5.22
N ARG A 460 2.52 17.87 5.79
CA ARG A 460 3.93 18.13 5.44
C ARG A 460 4.74 18.36 6.71
N GLY A 461 6.05 18.14 6.64
CA GLY A 461 7.00 18.58 7.65
C GLY A 461 8.03 17.52 7.99
N GLU A 462 8.65 17.62 9.17
CA GLU A 462 9.77 16.77 9.57
C GLU A 462 9.44 15.99 10.85
N VAL A 463 9.83 14.72 10.89
CA VAL A 463 9.87 13.91 12.10
C VAL A 463 11.33 13.52 12.34
N LYS A 464 11.88 13.95 13.48
CA LYS A 464 13.19 13.51 13.93
C LYS A 464 13.03 12.26 14.78
N VAL A 465 13.59 11.15 14.31
CA VAL A 465 13.52 9.86 15.01
C VAL A 465 14.83 9.62 15.75
N THR A 466 14.74 9.31 17.04
CA THR A 466 15.86 8.88 17.87
C THR A 466 15.70 7.41 18.22
N ILE A 467 16.67 6.58 17.83
CA ILE A 467 16.65 5.12 18.05
C ILE A 467 17.83 4.78 18.96
N ASP A 468 17.53 4.21 20.12
CA ASP A 468 18.55 3.67 21.01
C ASP A 468 18.66 2.17 20.75
N VAL A 469 19.85 1.73 20.34
CA VAL A 469 20.19 0.34 20.00
C VAL A 469 21.10 -0.22 21.09
N ALA A 470 20.65 -1.33 21.68
CA ALA A 470 21.37 -2.05 22.70
C ALA A 470 22.59 -2.80 22.13
N GLN A 471 23.43 -3.32 23.02
CA GLN A 471 24.65 -4.05 22.65
C GLN A 471 24.37 -5.26 21.74
N ASP A 472 23.25 -5.96 21.94
CA ASP A 472 22.84 -7.13 21.15
C ASP A 472 22.25 -6.77 19.77
N GLY A 473 22.21 -5.48 19.43
CA GLY A 473 21.63 -4.96 18.19
C GLY A 473 20.11 -4.81 18.22
N SER A 474 19.44 -5.13 19.34
CA SER A 474 18.01 -4.87 19.50
C SER A 474 17.74 -3.38 19.75
N VAL A 475 16.57 -2.89 19.33
CA VAL A 475 16.13 -1.53 19.63
C VAL A 475 15.57 -1.48 21.06
N SER A 476 16.29 -0.81 21.96
CA SER A 476 15.88 -0.66 23.36
C SER A 476 14.89 0.48 23.58
N ALA A 477 14.97 1.56 22.79
CA ALA A 477 14.03 2.65 22.84
C ALA A 477 13.90 3.37 21.49
N VAL A 478 12.73 3.95 21.25
CA VAL A 478 12.47 4.85 20.11
C VAL A 478 11.76 6.08 20.64
N ALA A 479 12.28 7.26 20.30
CA ALA A 479 11.68 8.55 20.61
C ALA A 479 11.58 9.38 19.32
N THR A 480 10.64 10.32 19.29
CA THR A 480 10.38 11.15 18.11
C THR A 480 10.13 12.59 18.49
N GLU A 481 10.43 13.49 17.56
CA GLU A 481 10.03 14.90 17.60
C GLU A 481 9.34 15.23 16.27
N PRO A 482 8.03 15.57 16.26
CA PRO A 482 7.14 15.63 17.41
C PRO A 482 6.95 14.27 18.11
N ALA A 483 6.56 14.30 19.38
CA ALA A 483 6.28 13.10 20.15
C ALA A 483 5.11 12.31 19.53
N ALA A 484 5.12 10.99 19.71
CA ALA A 484 4.04 10.11 19.26
C ALA A 484 2.66 10.58 19.76
N GLY A 485 1.68 10.64 18.85
CA GLY A 485 0.32 11.14 19.10
C GLY A 485 -0.68 10.60 18.09
N LYS A 486 -1.90 11.18 18.04
CA LYS A 486 -3.01 10.67 17.21
C LYS A 486 -3.20 11.40 15.88
N ASP A 487 -2.67 12.62 15.75
CA ASP A 487 -2.94 13.51 14.62
C ASP A 487 -1.65 14.01 13.96
N GLY A 488 -1.73 14.39 12.67
CA GLY A 488 -0.63 14.96 11.90
C GLY A 488 0.68 14.18 11.97
N LEU A 489 1.81 14.90 12.07
CA LEU A 489 3.13 14.29 12.17
C LEU A 489 3.31 13.48 13.47
N ALA A 490 2.54 13.77 14.53
CA ALA A 490 2.56 12.98 15.76
C ALA A 490 1.96 11.57 15.53
N ALA A 491 0.96 11.44 14.65
CA ALA A 491 0.47 10.12 14.23
C ALA A 491 1.50 9.34 13.40
N VAL A 492 2.24 10.02 12.53
CA VAL A 492 3.34 9.41 11.77
C VAL A 492 4.40 8.89 12.75
N ALA A 493 4.77 9.74 13.72
CA ALA A 493 5.70 9.39 14.79
C ALA A 493 5.23 8.19 15.63
N ALA A 494 3.95 8.10 15.99
CA ALA A 494 3.40 6.95 16.72
C ALA A 494 3.54 5.65 15.92
N CYS A 495 3.22 5.66 14.63
CA CYS A 495 3.44 4.54 13.75
C CYS A 495 4.94 4.16 13.69
N LEU A 496 5.83 5.13 13.51
CA LEU A 496 7.28 4.87 13.45
C LEU A 496 7.80 4.20 14.73
N VAL A 497 7.39 4.68 15.92
CA VAL A 497 7.80 4.09 17.22
C VAL A 497 7.42 2.61 17.29
N GLU A 498 6.18 2.26 16.94
CA GLU A 498 5.71 0.88 16.92
C GLU A 498 6.49 0.02 15.93
N ARG A 499 6.74 0.56 14.73
CA ARG A 499 7.30 -0.17 13.59
C ARG A 499 8.81 -0.32 13.60
N ILE A 500 9.53 0.57 14.28
CA ILE A 500 10.99 0.55 14.43
C ILE A 500 11.41 -0.38 15.57
N LYS A 501 10.60 -0.51 16.62
CA LYS A 501 10.91 -1.37 17.77
C LYS A 501 11.34 -2.81 17.42
N PRO A 502 10.73 -3.52 16.44
CA PRO A 502 11.15 -4.87 16.08
C PRO A 502 12.40 -4.91 15.17
N TRP A 503 13.00 -3.78 14.80
CA TRP A 503 14.20 -3.79 13.95
C TRP A 503 15.38 -4.43 14.68
N ALA A 504 16.23 -5.07 13.89
CA ALA A 504 17.46 -5.70 14.37
C ALA A 504 18.66 -5.11 13.63
N PHE A 505 19.62 -4.64 14.40
CA PHE A 505 20.93 -4.18 13.94
C PHE A 505 21.98 -5.27 14.22
N PRO A 506 23.17 -5.17 13.61
CA PRO A 506 24.32 -5.95 14.06
C PRO A 506 24.61 -5.69 15.53
N ALA A 507 24.90 -6.74 16.28
CA ALA A 507 25.34 -6.64 17.66
C ALA A 507 26.77 -6.08 17.70
N ARG A 508 27.12 -5.39 18.79
CA ARG A 508 28.50 -4.95 19.04
C ARG A 508 29.07 -5.68 20.24
N THR A 509 30.38 -5.84 20.25
CA THR A 509 31.04 -6.54 21.33
C THR A 509 31.46 -5.62 22.49
N VAL A 510 31.61 -4.31 22.24
CA VAL A 510 31.86 -3.31 23.28
C VAL A 510 30.56 -2.96 24.03
N PRO A 511 30.53 -3.00 25.38
CA PRO A 511 29.34 -2.63 26.16
C PRO A 511 28.86 -1.20 25.90
N GLY A 512 27.55 -0.98 26.08
CA GLY A 512 26.91 0.34 26.04
C GLY A 512 25.84 0.49 24.96
N LEU A 513 25.37 1.72 24.79
CA LEU A 513 24.24 2.08 23.93
C LEU A 513 24.72 2.76 22.64
N THR A 514 23.98 2.60 21.54
CA THR A 514 24.13 3.45 20.37
C THR A 514 22.86 4.22 20.11
N ARG A 515 22.98 5.55 20.10
CA ARG A 515 21.91 6.47 19.74
C ARG A 515 22.01 6.86 18.27
N LEU A 516 20.95 6.65 17.51
CA LEU A 516 20.83 7.06 16.13
C LEU A 516 19.81 8.19 16.04
N VAL A 517 20.16 9.28 15.35
CA VAL A 517 19.27 10.42 15.10
C VAL A 517 19.03 10.53 13.61
N VAL A 518 17.79 10.31 13.18
CA VAL A 518 17.38 10.26 11.78
C VAL A 518 16.31 11.32 11.53
N PRO A 519 16.65 12.47 10.91
CA PRO A 519 15.66 13.43 10.46
C PRO A 519 14.94 12.89 9.22
N VAL A 520 13.62 12.93 9.21
CA VAL A 520 12.80 12.46 8.08
C VAL A 520 11.81 13.54 7.68
N ARG A 521 11.88 13.97 6.43
CA ARG A 521 11.03 15.00 5.84
C ARG A 521 9.98 14.37 4.95
N TYR A 522 8.75 14.86 5.08
CA TYR A 522 7.59 14.35 4.40
C TYR A 522 6.89 15.46 3.62
N ALA A 523 6.48 15.12 2.41
CA ALA A 523 5.61 15.93 1.58
C ALA A 523 4.67 15.04 0.76
N PRO A 524 3.44 15.49 0.44
CA PRO A 524 2.63 14.79 -0.53
C PRO A 524 3.34 14.87 -1.87
N LYS A 525 3.25 13.80 -2.67
CA LYS A 525 3.64 13.87 -4.07
C LYS A 525 2.70 14.87 -4.76
N ASP A 526 3.25 15.96 -5.30
CA ASP A 526 2.45 16.97 -5.98
C ASP A 526 1.73 16.32 -7.18
N GLU A 527 0.40 16.42 -7.23
CA GLU A 527 -0.43 15.83 -8.29
C GLU A 527 -0.22 16.51 -9.67
N ALA A 528 0.59 17.57 -9.72
CA ALA A 528 0.63 18.52 -10.85
C ALA A 528 2.04 18.99 -11.25
N SER A 529 3.05 18.14 -11.17
CA SER A 529 4.09 18.23 -12.20
C SER A 529 3.61 17.36 -13.36
N PRO A 530 3.12 17.93 -14.49
CA PRO A 530 3.07 17.15 -15.72
C PRO A 530 4.43 16.45 -15.87
N PRO A 531 4.47 15.16 -16.25
CA PRO A 531 5.75 14.50 -16.47
C PRO A 531 6.53 15.42 -17.40
N ASP A 532 7.74 15.82 -16.99
CA ASP A 532 8.60 16.61 -17.85
C ASP A 532 8.58 15.94 -19.22
N ALA A 533 8.10 16.65 -20.24
CA ALA A 533 7.86 16.10 -21.57
C ALA A 533 9.17 15.65 -22.27
N GLY A 534 10.29 15.62 -21.54
CA GLY A 534 11.61 15.19 -21.96
C GLY A 534 11.99 13.74 -21.65
N ASP A 535 11.13 12.93 -20.99
CA ASP A 535 11.50 11.53 -20.67
C ASP A 535 10.44 10.48 -21.06
N ALA A 536 9.87 10.60 -22.26
CA ALA A 536 8.94 9.63 -22.86
C ALA A 536 9.65 8.35 -23.39
N GLY A 537 10.77 7.95 -22.77
CA GLY A 537 11.62 6.84 -23.22
C GLY A 537 11.76 5.65 -22.26
N ALA A 538 11.12 5.66 -21.08
CA ALA A 538 11.33 4.59 -20.08
C ALA A 538 10.03 4.10 -19.43
N ALA A 539 9.12 3.55 -20.24
CA ALA A 539 8.05 2.64 -19.79
C ALA A 539 8.27 1.24 -20.38
N ASP A 540 9.51 0.77 -20.32
CA ASP A 540 9.89 -0.63 -20.39
C ASP A 540 11.15 -0.81 -19.55
N ARG A 541 10.96 -1.04 -18.25
CA ARG A 541 12.01 -1.53 -17.34
C ARG A 541 11.32 -2.24 -16.17
N GLY A 542 10.89 -3.48 -16.45
CA GLY A 542 11.13 -4.55 -15.50
C GLY A 542 12.63 -4.66 -15.22
N THR A 543 12.97 -5.22 -14.06
CA THR A 543 14.31 -5.28 -13.43
C THR A 543 14.71 -4.03 -12.64
N GLY A 544 14.63 -4.17 -11.31
CA GLY A 544 15.33 -3.29 -10.38
C GLY A 544 16.82 -3.56 -10.47
N GLY A 545 17.53 -2.66 -11.15
CA GLY A 545 18.98 -2.55 -11.15
C GLY A 545 19.39 -1.16 -10.69
N GLU A 546 20.30 -1.13 -9.72
CA GLU A 546 21.20 -0.04 -9.35
C GLU A 546 20.65 1.34 -8.92
N THR A 547 20.93 1.69 -7.65
CA THR A 547 21.73 2.88 -7.31
C THR A 547 22.43 2.69 -5.95
N ALA A 548 23.70 2.28 -5.97
CA ALA A 548 24.65 2.52 -4.87
C ALA A 548 26.09 2.26 -5.38
N GLY A 549 26.72 3.31 -5.93
CA GLY A 549 28.14 3.29 -6.32
C GLY A 549 28.77 4.64 -6.02
N GLY A 550 29.32 4.78 -4.82
CA GLY A 550 30.04 5.98 -4.37
C GLY A 550 31.45 6.06 -4.97
N GLN A 551 31.80 7.29 -5.35
CA GLN A 551 33.13 7.81 -5.68
C GLN A 551 34.31 7.14 -4.96
N ALA A 552 35.26 6.66 -5.76
CA ALA A 552 36.67 6.59 -5.39
C ALA A 552 37.49 7.28 -6.48
N GLY A 553 38.26 8.30 -6.08
CA GLY A 553 39.16 9.05 -6.96
C GLY A 553 40.43 8.26 -7.29
N GLY A 554 41.00 8.55 -8.46
CA GLY A 554 42.29 8.01 -8.90
C GLY A 554 42.71 8.62 -10.23
N SER A 555 43.67 9.53 -10.16
CA SER A 555 44.38 10.20 -11.25
C SER A 555 45.11 9.22 -12.19
N GLY A 556 45.18 9.55 -13.48
CA GLY A 556 46.11 8.90 -14.42
C GLY A 556 45.97 9.40 -15.85
N ASP A 557 46.90 10.27 -16.25
CA ASP A 557 47.11 10.77 -17.61
C ASP A 557 47.24 9.67 -18.68
N ALA A 558 46.61 9.86 -19.85
CA ALA A 558 47.22 9.50 -21.14
C ALA A 558 46.52 10.18 -22.33
N LYS A 559 47.30 10.97 -23.06
CA LYS A 559 47.03 11.55 -24.39
C LYS A 559 46.72 10.45 -25.42
N SER A 560 45.80 10.71 -26.36
CA SER A 560 46.13 11.00 -27.78
C SER A 560 44.91 10.85 -28.72
N GLY A 561 44.64 11.89 -29.53
CA GLY A 561 44.12 11.89 -30.92
C GLY A 561 42.80 11.17 -31.22
N GLY A 562 41.85 11.70 -31.99
CA GLY A 562 41.85 12.79 -32.97
C GLY A 562 40.90 12.39 -34.11
N ALA A 563 40.01 13.31 -34.48
CA ALA A 563 39.21 13.42 -35.72
C ALA A 563 38.28 12.26 -36.14
N GLN A 564 36.95 12.41 -36.21
CA GLN A 564 36.08 13.18 -37.14
C GLN A 564 35.53 12.35 -38.33
N ALA A 565 34.20 12.44 -38.48
CA ALA A 565 33.36 12.27 -39.68
C ALA A 565 32.93 10.86 -40.14
N ASN A 566 31.65 10.57 -39.85
CA ASN A 566 30.54 10.16 -40.74
C ASN A 566 30.80 10.12 -42.26
N PRO A 567 29.99 9.38 -43.06
CA PRO A 567 28.55 9.09 -42.88
C PRO A 567 28.15 7.69 -42.43
#